data_AF-A0A819WHJ6-F1
#
_entry.id   AF-A0A819WHJ6-F1
#
_cell.length_a   1.000
_cell.length_b   1.000
_cell.length_c   1.000
_cell.angle_alpha   90.00
_cell.angle_beta   90.00
_cell.angle_gamma   90.00
#
_symmetry.space_group_name_H-M   'P 1'
#
loop_
_entity.id
_entity.type
_entity.pdbx_description
1 polymer ?
#
loop_
_entity_poly.entity_id
_entity_poly.type
_entity_poly.pdbx_seq_one_letter_code
_entity_poly.pdbx_strand_id
1 'polypeptide(L)'
;MSSSNGFLTSLQTLQTNLLQIGGPILMVFGIVSCVVNPIVFTQKNLRKSPCSIYLIAVNIANLLYITFAVLFFILAYGYDIDVTTYNLFMCRFYYYTTYLFDILSAFYLILASIDRVLVTSSNTRTRQRSTRRLAYICIGSGTLFWILFHCHTLILTDIQEIAPGYFTCYYRPGPYVVFTGYYALFVKAITVPLLMIIFAIWTAKNIRKVRQRRIVPVTTNTGNIVGNFEQPFRSKDRQFILMVVVDICIYIVCNIMLYVVVIYYQIAQNIGSLQIEIFLNLVGSFISYISYCIGCYAYLFISKTFRKEVKRLFFCQ
;
A
#
# COMPACT_ATOMS: atom_id res chain seq x y z
N MET A 1 -33.09 12.81 24.62
CA MET A 1 -32.25 13.83 23.95
C MET A 1 -30.88 14.01 24.62
N SER A 2 -30.73 13.93 25.95
CA SER A 2 -29.39 14.03 26.60
C SER A 2 -28.46 12.84 26.33
N SER A 3 -28.99 11.63 26.19
CA SER A 3 -28.21 10.41 25.91
C SER A 3 -27.54 10.41 24.53
N SER A 4 -28.19 10.99 23.52
CA SER A 4 -27.66 11.11 22.16
C SER A 4 -26.46 12.08 22.12
N ASN A 5 -26.55 13.21 22.81
CA ASN A 5 -25.48 14.21 22.85
C ASN A 5 -24.22 13.68 23.57
N GLY A 6 -24.40 12.88 24.63
CA GLY A 6 -23.28 12.23 25.33
C GLY A 6 -22.55 11.20 24.46
N PHE A 7 -23.28 10.44 23.64
CA PHE A 7 -22.70 9.48 22.70
C PHE A 7 -21.86 10.18 21.62
N LEU A 8 -22.37 11.26 21.03
CA LEU A 8 -21.67 12.02 19.98
C LEU A 8 -20.40 12.70 20.50
N THR A 9 -20.46 13.27 21.70
CA THR A 9 -19.29 13.88 22.34
C THR A 9 -18.20 12.84 22.63
N SER A 10 -18.60 11.63 23.04
CA SER A 10 -17.68 10.51 23.24
C SER A 10 -16.98 10.11 21.94
N LEU A 11 -17.70 10.06 20.82
CA LEU A 11 -17.13 9.73 19.50
C LEU A 11 -16.11 10.77 19.04
N GLN A 12 -16.44 12.07 19.18
CA GLN A 12 -15.53 13.16 18.82
C GLN A 12 -14.26 13.17 19.68
N THR A 13 -14.41 12.91 20.97
CA THR A 13 -13.26 12.80 21.90
C THR A 13 -12.36 11.63 21.52
N LEU A 14 -12.95 10.46 21.21
CA LEU A 14 -12.20 9.28 20.79
C LEU A 14 -11.45 9.52 19.47
N GLN A 15 -12.11 10.14 18.49
CA GLN A 15 -11.52 10.52 17.22
C GLN A 15 -10.31 11.44 17.42
N THR A 16 -10.48 12.49 18.23
CA THR A 16 -9.44 13.48 18.49
C THR A 16 -8.25 12.83 19.18
N ASN A 17 -8.47 12.04 20.23
CA ASN A 17 -7.40 11.31 20.93
C ASN A 17 -6.66 10.31 20.03
N LEU A 18 -7.40 9.59 19.18
CA LEU A 18 -6.82 8.64 18.23
C LEU A 18 -5.85 9.34 17.27
N LEU A 19 -6.21 10.52 16.77
CA LEU A 19 -5.38 11.25 15.81
C LEU A 19 -4.27 12.06 16.48
N GLN A 20 -4.51 12.69 17.62
CA GLN A 20 -3.50 13.47 18.35
C GLN A 20 -2.38 12.61 18.91
N ILE A 21 -2.68 11.39 19.36
CA ILE A 21 -1.68 10.48 19.95
C ILE A 21 -1.30 9.39 18.96
N GLY A 22 -2.28 8.66 18.43
CA GLY A 22 -2.05 7.54 17.52
C GLY A 22 -1.49 7.97 16.16
N GLY A 23 -1.90 9.13 15.64
CA GLY A 23 -1.43 9.66 14.36
C GLY A 23 0.08 9.90 14.31
N PRO A 24 0.65 10.75 15.18
CA PRO A 24 2.10 11.00 15.23
C PRO A 24 2.92 9.73 15.46
N ILE A 25 2.46 8.84 16.36
CA ILE A 25 3.13 7.55 16.59
C ILE A 25 3.16 6.75 15.29
N LEU A 26 2.02 6.59 14.63
CA LEU A 26 1.93 5.86 13.37
C LEU A 26 2.85 6.45 12.30
N MET A 27 2.92 7.78 12.20
CA MET A 27 3.77 8.50 11.26
C MET A 27 5.26 8.26 11.53
N VAL A 28 5.72 8.33 12.79
CA VAL A 28 7.13 8.07 13.16
C VAL A 28 7.52 6.65 12.79
N PHE A 29 6.71 5.66 13.18
CA PHE A 29 6.94 4.27 12.82
C PHE A 29 6.93 4.06 11.30
N GLY A 30 6.01 4.71 10.60
CA GLY A 30 5.90 4.67 9.15
C GLY A 30 7.12 5.24 8.42
N ILE A 31 7.63 6.39 8.84
CA ILE A 31 8.83 7.02 8.28
C ILE A 31 10.04 6.10 8.50
N VAL A 32 10.24 5.61 9.73
CA VAL A 32 11.34 4.67 10.03
C VAL A 32 11.27 3.44 9.13
N SER A 33 10.08 2.86 8.99
CA SER A 33 9.83 1.71 8.13
C SER A 33 10.17 1.98 6.67
N CYS A 34 9.69 3.11 6.13
CA CYS A 34 9.89 3.49 4.74
C CYS A 34 11.33 3.92 4.42
N VAL A 35 12.12 4.31 5.42
CA VAL A 35 13.56 4.62 5.26
C VAL A 35 14.42 3.37 5.38
N VAL A 36 14.19 2.53 6.40
CA VAL A 36 15.00 1.32 6.65
C VAL A 36 14.84 0.30 5.52
N ASN A 37 13.62 0.10 5.01
CA ASN A 37 13.35 -0.88 3.97
C ASN A 37 14.20 -0.67 2.69
N PRO A 38 14.20 0.52 2.05
CA PRO A 38 15.08 0.80 0.91
C PRO A 38 16.57 0.62 1.23
N ILE A 39 17.04 1.05 2.39
CA ILE A 39 18.44 0.87 2.81
C ILE A 39 18.79 -0.62 2.83
N VAL A 40 17.92 -1.47 3.39
CA VAL A 40 18.13 -2.92 3.40
C VAL A 40 18.09 -3.50 1.97
N PHE A 41 17.11 -3.12 1.15
CA PHE A 41 16.97 -3.65 -0.21
C PHE A 41 18.08 -3.25 -1.17
N THR A 42 18.79 -2.14 -0.90
CA THR A 42 19.96 -1.70 -1.69
C THR A 42 21.25 -2.43 -1.35
N GLN A 43 21.28 -3.25 -0.29
CA GLN A 43 22.47 -4.02 0.07
C GLN A 43 22.85 -5.07 -0.98
N LYS A 44 24.15 -5.39 -1.04
CA LYS A 44 24.77 -6.29 -2.04
C LYS A 44 24.04 -7.63 -2.19
N ASN A 45 23.46 -8.14 -1.11
CA ASN A 45 22.80 -9.44 -1.07
C ASN A 45 21.39 -9.46 -1.65
N LEU A 46 20.67 -8.33 -1.59
CA LEU A 46 19.27 -8.19 -2.00
C LEU A 46 19.12 -7.45 -3.33
N ARG A 47 19.95 -6.43 -3.60
CA ARG A 47 19.89 -5.55 -4.79
C ARG A 47 19.97 -6.25 -6.16
N LYS A 48 20.36 -7.52 -6.19
CA LYS A 48 20.43 -8.32 -7.43
C LYS A 48 19.05 -8.74 -7.92
N SER A 49 18.05 -8.80 -7.04
CA SER A 49 16.67 -9.19 -7.38
C SER A 49 15.91 -8.01 -8.00
N PRO A 50 15.22 -8.19 -9.16
CA PRO A 50 14.32 -7.16 -9.69
C PRO A 50 13.20 -6.78 -8.71
N CYS A 51 12.72 -7.73 -7.91
CA CYS A 51 11.68 -7.49 -6.89
C CYS A 51 12.08 -6.41 -5.87
N SER A 52 13.36 -6.34 -5.50
CA SER A 52 13.85 -5.29 -4.60
C SER A 52 13.62 -3.88 -5.16
N ILE A 53 13.66 -3.70 -6.48
CA ILE A 53 13.43 -2.40 -7.12
C ILE A 53 11.97 -1.98 -6.93
N TYR A 54 11.01 -2.89 -7.14
CA TYR A 54 9.59 -2.61 -6.92
C TYR A 54 9.31 -2.33 -5.44
N LEU A 55 9.88 -3.11 -4.51
CA LEU A 55 9.69 -2.88 -3.08
C LEU A 55 10.31 -1.55 -2.60
N ILE A 56 11.44 -1.13 -3.18
CA ILE A 56 12.00 0.21 -2.96
C ILE A 56 11.00 1.27 -3.44
N ALA A 57 10.44 1.12 -4.64
CA ALA A 57 9.46 2.06 -5.20
C ALA A 57 8.19 2.14 -4.33
N VAL A 58 7.68 1.01 -3.82
CA VAL A 58 6.57 0.97 -2.84
C VAL A 58 6.91 1.82 -1.61
N ASN A 59 8.08 1.63 -1.01
CA ASN A 59 8.45 2.37 0.20
C ASN A 59 8.67 3.87 -0.05
N ILE A 60 9.15 4.26 -1.24
CA ILE A 60 9.23 5.67 -1.63
C ILE A 60 7.83 6.27 -1.78
N ALA A 61 6.91 5.59 -2.46
CA ALA A 61 5.52 6.04 -2.59
C ALA A 61 4.83 6.13 -1.22
N ASN A 62 5.03 5.14 -0.34
CA ASN A 62 4.51 5.15 1.02
C ASN A 62 5.05 6.33 1.84
N LEU A 63 6.35 6.64 1.74
CA LEU A 63 6.94 7.78 2.44
C LEU A 63 6.30 9.10 1.99
N LEU A 64 6.11 9.29 0.68
CA LEU A 64 5.48 10.48 0.13
C LEU A 64 3.99 10.55 0.52
N TYR A 65 3.29 9.42 0.52
CA TYR A 65 1.90 9.34 1.00
C TYR A 65 1.78 9.70 2.48
N ILE A 66 2.65 9.16 3.34
CA ILE A 66 2.68 9.50 4.77
C ILE A 66 2.93 11.01 4.96
N THR A 67 3.87 11.57 4.19
CA THR A 67 4.27 12.97 4.32
C THR A 67 3.20 13.95 3.84
N PHE A 68 2.50 13.65 2.74
CA PHE A 68 1.57 14.60 2.14
C PHE A 68 0.09 14.32 2.43
N ALA A 69 -0.28 13.06 2.64
CA ALA A 69 -1.66 12.68 2.95
C ALA A 69 -1.86 12.55 4.47
N VAL A 70 -1.12 11.63 5.10
CA VAL A 70 -1.35 11.26 6.51
C VAL A 70 -1.04 12.43 7.44
N LEU A 71 0.06 13.16 7.21
CA LEU A 71 0.40 14.35 8.00
C LEU A 71 -0.72 15.40 7.94
N PHE A 72 -1.21 15.73 6.74
CA PHE A 72 -2.22 16.78 6.57
C PHE A 72 -3.55 16.35 7.16
N PHE A 73 -3.90 15.06 7.04
CA PHE A 73 -5.06 14.48 7.70
C PHE A 73 -4.99 14.58 9.24
N ILE A 74 -3.83 14.25 9.83
CA ILE A 74 -3.61 14.37 11.27
C ILE A 74 -3.69 15.82 11.73
N LEU A 75 -3.09 16.76 10.99
CA LEU A 75 -3.15 18.18 11.31
C LEU A 75 -4.58 18.71 11.28
N ALA A 76 -5.34 18.39 10.23
CA ALA A 76 -6.71 18.85 10.06
C ALA A 76 -7.65 18.27 11.13
N TYR A 77 -7.67 16.94 11.30
CA TYR A 77 -8.66 16.29 12.15
C TYR A 77 -8.20 16.02 13.59
N GLY A 78 -6.89 16.06 13.85
CA GLY A 78 -6.32 15.89 15.19
C GLY A 78 -6.02 17.21 15.88
N TYR A 79 -5.49 18.20 15.16
CA TYR A 79 -5.02 19.47 15.75
C TYR A 79 -5.83 20.68 15.32
N ASP A 80 -6.91 20.49 14.55
CA ASP A 80 -7.75 21.56 14.02
C ASP A 80 -6.96 22.57 13.16
N ILE A 81 -5.90 22.09 12.50
CA ILE A 81 -5.06 22.87 11.58
C ILE A 81 -5.29 22.36 10.16
N ASP A 82 -6.28 22.93 9.48
CA ASP A 82 -6.57 22.58 8.09
C ASP A 82 -5.71 23.40 7.12
N VAL A 83 -4.53 22.87 6.79
CA VAL A 83 -3.60 23.47 5.81
C VAL A 83 -4.22 23.50 4.40
N THR A 84 -5.19 22.64 4.11
CA THR A 84 -5.77 22.51 2.77
C THR A 84 -6.63 23.71 2.39
N THR A 85 -7.15 24.46 3.37
CA THR A 85 -8.00 25.64 3.15
C THR A 85 -7.24 26.96 3.12
N TYR A 86 -5.93 26.96 3.42
CA TYR A 86 -5.12 28.19 3.45
C TYR A 86 -5.03 28.87 2.08
N ASN A 87 -4.92 28.08 1.03
CA ASN A 87 -4.97 28.57 -0.34
C ASN A 87 -5.33 27.43 -1.32
N LEU A 88 -5.79 27.83 -2.50
CA LEU A 88 -6.24 26.91 -3.54
C LEU A 88 -5.12 25.96 -4.02
N PHE A 89 -3.86 26.40 -3.96
CA PHE A 89 -2.72 25.57 -4.33
C PHE A 89 -2.55 24.40 -3.36
N MET A 90 -2.59 24.63 -2.04
CA MET A 90 -2.50 23.59 -1.02
C MET A 90 -3.65 22.59 -1.11
N CYS A 91 -4.87 23.08 -1.34
CA CYS A 91 -6.05 22.26 -1.56
C CYS A 91 -5.84 21.25 -2.71
N ARG A 92 -5.46 21.76 -3.89
CA ARG A 92 -5.21 20.96 -5.09
C ARG A 92 -4.04 20.01 -4.92
N PHE A 93 -2.96 20.50 -4.32
CA PHE A 93 -1.74 19.74 -4.07
C PHE A 93 -2.00 18.56 -3.14
N TYR A 94 -2.74 18.75 -2.05
CA TYR A 94 -3.11 17.70 -1.11
C TYR A 94 -3.88 16.56 -1.79
N TYR A 95 -4.96 16.87 -2.51
CA TYR A 95 -5.73 15.83 -3.20
C TYR A 95 -4.91 15.13 -4.29
N TYR A 96 -4.18 15.89 -5.11
CA TYR A 96 -3.35 15.31 -6.17
C TYR A 96 -2.30 14.34 -5.63
N THR A 97 -1.53 14.76 -4.62
CA THR A 97 -0.48 13.93 -4.02
C THR A 97 -1.06 12.72 -3.28
N THR A 98 -2.17 12.90 -2.57
CA THR A 98 -2.88 11.80 -1.90
C THR A 98 -3.29 10.73 -2.90
N TYR A 99 -4.00 11.10 -3.98
CA TYR A 99 -4.41 10.13 -5.01
C TYR A 99 -3.23 9.46 -5.71
N LEU A 100 -2.22 10.25 -6.08
CA LEU A 100 -1.08 9.76 -6.84
C LEU A 100 -0.27 8.74 -6.03
N PHE A 101 0.10 9.05 -4.78
CA PHE A 101 0.98 8.16 -4.01
C PHE A 101 0.26 6.91 -3.48
N ASP A 102 -1.03 7.02 -3.20
CA ASP A 102 -1.91 5.90 -2.86
C ASP A 102 -1.95 4.86 -4.00
N ILE A 103 -2.26 5.30 -5.23
CA ILE A 103 -2.32 4.38 -6.37
C ILE A 103 -0.94 3.85 -6.77
N LEU A 104 0.11 4.67 -6.69
CA LEU A 104 1.47 4.23 -7.04
C LEU A 104 1.98 3.14 -6.10
N SER A 105 1.71 3.26 -4.80
CA SER A 105 2.07 2.22 -3.83
C SER A 105 1.44 0.86 -4.21
N ALA A 106 0.12 0.84 -4.42
CA ALA A 106 -0.60 -0.35 -4.82
C ALA A 106 -0.12 -0.89 -6.19
N PHE A 107 0.12 -0.01 -7.15
CA PHE A 107 0.61 -0.35 -8.48
C PHE A 107 1.98 -1.03 -8.43
N TYR A 108 2.94 -0.49 -7.68
CA TYR A 108 4.26 -1.09 -7.53
C TYR A 108 4.20 -2.45 -6.81
N LEU A 109 3.29 -2.61 -5.85
CA LEU A 109 3.06 -3.91 -5.20
C LEU A 109 2.45 -4.94 -6.17
N ILE A 110 1.57 -4.52 -7.07
CA ILE A 110 1.07 -5.37 -8.17
C ILE A 110 2.22 -5.76 -9.10
N LEU A 111 3.10 -4.82 -9.48
CA LEU A 111 4.28 -5.14 -10.31
C LEU A 111 5.23 -6.13 -9.60
N ALA A 112 5.44 -5.96 -8.30
CA ALA A 112 6.21 -6.92 -7.50
C ALA A 112 5.56 -8.31 -7.53
N SER A 113 4.23 -8.38 -7.45
CA SER A 113 3.46 -9.62 -7.52
C SER A 113 3.60 -10.30 -8.88
N ILE A 114 3.51 -9.53 -9.97
CA ILE A 114 3.74 -10.02 -11.35
C ILE A 114 5.16 -10.58 -11.49
N ASP A 115 6.16 -9.87 -10.97
CA ASP A 115 7.54 -10.34 -10.98
C ASP A 115 7.71 -11.68 -10.26
N ARG A 116 7.03 -11.86 -9.12
CA ARG A 116 7.00 -13.16 -8.41
C ARG A 116 6.32 -14.26 -9.24
N VAL A 117 5.26 -13.97 -9.99
CA VAL A 117 4.65 -14.93 -10.94
C VAL A 117 5.66 -15.32 -12.03
N LEU A 118 6.38 -14.36 -12.60
CA LEU A 118 7.38 -14.61 -13.65
C LEU A 118 8.52 -15.49 -13.13
N VAL A 119 9.09 -15.16 -11.97
CA VAL A 119 10.22 -15.89 -11.38
C VAL A 119 9.85 -17.32 -10.98
N THR A 120 8.62 -17.52 -10.50
CA THR A 120 8.13 -18.84 -10.09
C THR A 120 7.67 -19.72 -11.24
N SER A 121 7.56 -19.19 -12.47
CA SER A 121 7.10 -19.94 -13.63
C SER A 121 8.00 -21.14 -13.95
N SER A 122 7.36 -22.25 -14.37
CA SER A 122 8.08 -23.45 -14.83
C SER A 122 8.80 -23.23 -16.16
N ASN A 123 8.38 -22.25 -16.96
CA ASN A 123 8.98 -21.95 -18.26
C ASN A 123 10.22 -21.07 -18.07
N THR A 124 11.37 -21.53 -18.57
CA THR A 124 12.66 -20.82 -18.50
C THR A 124 12.61 -19.46 -19.21
N ARG A 125 11.96 -19.38 -20.38
CA ARG A 125 11.79 -18.13 -21.14
C ARG A 125 10.97 -17.10 -20.36
N THR A 126 9.91 -17.54 -19.68
CA THR A 126 9.09 -16.66 -18.84
C THR A 126 9.88 -16.13 -17.64
N ARG A 127 10.66 -17.00 -16.97
CA ARG A 127 11.51 -16.60 -15.84
C ARG A 127 12.57 -15.57 -16.22
N GLN A 128 13.16 -15.71 -17.41
CA GLN A 128 14.15 -14.76 -17.94
C GLN A 128 13.59 -13.37 -18.23
N ARG A 129 12.26 -13.18 -18.28
CA ARG A 129 11.66 -11.84 -18.43
C ARG A 129 11.78 -10.99 -17.18
N SER A 130 11.88 -11.60 -15.99
CA SER A 130 12.16 -10.88 -14.74
C SER A 130 13.58 -10.31 -14.78
N THR A 131 13.69 -9.07 -15.23
CA THR A 131 14.96 -8.35 -15.38
C THR A 131 14.86 -6.99 -14.73
N ARG A 132 15.99 -6.46 -14.26
CA ARG A 132 16.05 -5.12 -13.69
C ARG A 132 15.68 -4.04 -14.70
N ARG A 133 16.06 -4.22 -15.98
CA ARG A 133 15.69 -3.31 -17.06
C ARG A 133 14.17 -3.22 -17.22
N LEU A 134 13.49 -4.38 -17.26
CA LEU A 134 12.03 -4.40 -17.33
C LEU A 134 11.42 -3.72 -16.10
N ALA A 135 11.96 -3.93 -14.91
CA ALA A 135 11.47 -3.28 -13.69
C ALA A 135 11.54 -1.75 -13.76
N TYR A 136 12.67 -1.18 -14.18
CA TYR A 136 12.79 0.26 -14.35
C TYR A 136 11.86 0.81 -15.43
N ILE A 137 11.68 0.10 -16.54
CA ILE A 137 10.76 0.50 -17.61
C ILE A 137 9.31 0.49 -17.10
N CYS A 138 8.86 -0.58 -16.45
CA CYS A 138 7.50 -0.70 -15.93
C CYS A 138 7.20 0.33 -14.82
N ILE A 139 8.16 0.57 -13.91
CA ILE A 139 8.03 1.61 -12.90
C ILE A 139 7.95 2.97 -13.59
N GLY A 140 8.89 3.31 -14.48
CA GLY A 140 8.93 4.60 -15.15
C GLY A 140 7.69 4.90 -15.97
N SER A 141 7.29 3.98 -16.87
CA SER A 141 6.11 4.17 -17.71
C SER A 141 4.81 4.18 -16.92
N GLY A 142 4.67 3.30 -15.93
CA GLY A 142 3.49 3.26 -15.07
C GLY A 142 3.37 4.51 -14.19
N THR A 143 4.49 5.00 -13.64
CA THR A 143 4.50 6.23 -12.84
C THR A 143 4.08 7.43 -13.68
N LEU A 144 4.63 7.57 -14.89
CA LEU A 144 4.26 8.63 -15.82
C LEU A 144 2.77 8.57 -16.17
N PHE A 145 2.24 7.37 -16.44
CA PHE A 145 0.82 7.17 -16.70
C PHE A 145 -0.05 7.67 -15.54
N TRP A 146 0.26 7.29 -14.30
CA TRP A 146 -0.53 7.70 -13.13
C TRP A 146 -0.40 9.19 -12.81
N ILE A 147 0.78 9.79 -13.02
CA ILE A 147 1.00 11.24 -12.91
C ILE A 147 0.03 11.98 -13.83
N LEU A 148 -0.02 11.58 -15.11
CA LEU A 148 -0.88 12.21 -16.11
C LEU A 148 -2.37 11.92 -15.85
N PHE A 149 -2.70 10.69 -15.49
CA PHE A 149 -4.08 10.29 -15.22
C PHE A 149 -4.68 11.11 -14.08
N HIS A 150 -3.93 11.35 -13.00
CA HIS A 150 -4.43 12.11 -11.84
C HIS A 150 -4.32 13.63 -11.97
N CYS A 151 -3.76 14.18 -13.06
CA CYS A 151 -3.68 15.63 -13.26
C CYS A 151 -5.05 16.34 -13.18
N HIS A 152 -6.14 15.66 -13.52
CA HIS A 152 -7.48 16.22 -13.44
C HIS A 152 -7.88 16.68 -12.01
N THR A 153 -7.32 16.03 -10.96
CA THR A 153 -7.56 16.41 -9.56
C THR A 153 -7.03 17.82 -9.23
N LEU A 154 -5.98 18.28 -9.92
CA LEU A 154 -5.43 19.64 -9.76
C LEU A 154 -6.35 20.74 -10.29
N ILE A 155 -7.34 20.39 -11.13
CA ILE A 155 -8.24 21.35 -11.76
C ILE A 155 -9.63 21.27 -11.11
N LEU A 156 -10.08 20.07 -10.75
CA LEU A 156 -11.44 19.79 -10.31
C LEU A 156 -11.62 19.78 -8.78
N THR A 157 -10.63 20.26 -8.04
CA THR A 157 -10.71 20.52 -6.60
C THR A 157 -10.74 22.02 -6.33
N ASP A 158 -11.55 22.40 -5.34
CA ASP A 158 -11.79 23.80 -4.98
C ASP A 158 -12.06 23.99 -3.49
N ILE A 159 -11.89 25.22 -3.02
CA ILE A 159 -12.27 25.62 -1.67
C ILE A 159 -13.71 26.09 -1.71
N GLN A 160 -14.57 25.46 -0.91
CA GLN A 160 -16.01 25.67 -0.89
C GLN A 160 -16.45 26.15 0.49
N GLU A 161 -17.32 27.14 0.52
CA GLU A 161 -17.97 27.61 1.75
C GLU A 161 -19.21 26.74 2.03
N ILE A 162 -19.19 25.97 3.11
CA ILE A 162 -20.32 25.10 3.49
C ILE A 162 -21.25 25.75 4.52
N ALA A 163 -20.74 26.72 5.26
CA ALA A 163 -21.50 27.57 6.18
C ALA A 163 -20.82 28.95 6.23
N PRO A 164 -21.53 30.02 6.64
CA PRO A 164 -20.94 31.36 6.70
C PRO A 164 -19.63 31.40 7.48
N GLY A 165 -18.53 31.68 6.79
CA GLY A 165 -17.18 31.71 7.37
C GLY A 165 -16.52 30.34 7.62
N TYR A 166 -17.13 29.24 7.19
CA TYR A 166 -16.57 27.89 7.28
C TYR A 166 -16.28 27.33 5.87
N PHE A 167 -15.00 27.16 5.58
CA PHE A 167 -14.49 26.71 4.30
C PHE A 167 -13.95 25.27 4.40
N THR A 168 -14.15 24.49 3.34
CA THR A 168 -13.57 23.15 3.22
C THR A 168 -12.98 22.97 1.83
N CYS A 169 -11.84 22.29 1.74
CA CYS A 169 -11.27 21.87 0.46
C CYS A 169 -11.92 20.56 0.03
N TYR A 170 -12.63 20.57 -1.10
CA TYR A 170 -13.30 19.37 -1.61
C TYR A 170 -13.41 19.36 -3.14
N TYR A 171 -13.84 18.21 -3.70
CA TYR A 171 -14.15 18.10 -5.12
C TYR A 171 -15.26 19.07 -5.50
N ARG A 172 -15.13 19.68 -6.69
CA ARG A 172 -16.19 20.52 -7.23
C ARG A 172 -17.51 19.75 -7.27
N PRO A 173 -18.62 20.35 -6.78
CA PRO A 173 -19.91 19.68 -6.74
C PRO A 173 -20.38 19.33 -8.16
N GLY A 174 -21.13 18.23 -8.26
CA GLY A 174 -21.67 17.72 -9.52
C GLY A 174 -21.04 16.39 -9.96
N PRO A 175 -20.88 16.13 -11.27
CA PRO A 175 -20.55 14.81 -11.79
C PRO A 175 -19.16 14.31 -11.37
N TYR A 176 -18.27 15.22 -10.97
CA TYR A 176 -16.91 14.84 -10.58
C TYR A 176 -16.87 14.09 -9.24
N VAL A 177 -17.68 14.48 -8.25
CA VAL A 177 -17.81 13.74 -6.98
C VAL A 177 -18.25 12.30 -7.25
N VAL A 178 -19.24 12.11 -8.11
CA VAL A 178 -19.74 10.79 -8.52
C VAL A 178 -18.65 9.97 -9.22
N PHE A 179 -17.91 10.59 -10.14
CA PHE A 179 -16.77 9.96 -10.80
C PHE A 179 -15.70 9.49 -9.79
N THR A 180 -15.31 10.34 -8.84
CA THR A 180 -14.31 9.96 -7.82
C THR A 180 -14.80 8.83 -6.90
N GLY A 181 -16.09 8.80 -6.57
CA GLY A 181 -16.72 7.71 -5.83
C GLY A 181 -16.66 6.38 -6.57
N TYR A 182 -17.04 6.36 -7.85
CA TYR A 182 -16.93 5.15 -8.69
C TYR A 182 -15.48 4.73 -8.93
N TYR A 183 -14.56 5.67 -9.10
CA TYR A 183 -13.14 5.36 -9.20
C TYR A 183 -12.63 4.67 -7.92
N ALA A 184 -12.95 5.20 -6.74
CA ALA A 184 -12.59 4.58 -5.47
C ALA A 184 -13.19 3.16 -5.34
N LEU A 185 -14.43 2.96 -5.77
CA LEU A 185 -15.09 1.66 -5.75
C LEU A 185 -14.46 0.66 -6.73
N PHE A 186 -14.49 0.95 -8.02
CA PHE A 186 -14.10 -0.02 -9.04
C PHE A 186 -12.60 -0.22 -9.10
N VAL A 187 -11.81 0.85 -8.98
CA VAL A 187 -10.35 0.74 -9.11
C VAL A 187 -9.74 0.30 -7.78
N LYS A 188 -10.01 1.03 -6.69
CA LYS A 188 -9.33 0.76 -5.41
C LYS A 188 -9.93 -0.39 -4.62
N ALA A 189 -11.25 -0.41 -4.44
CA ALA A 189 -11.89 -1.44 -3.60
C ALA A 189 -11.99 -2.81 -4.29
N ILE A 190 -12.13 -2.83 -5.62
CA ILE A 190 -12.34 -4.07 -6.38
C ILE A 190 -11.08 -4.46 -7.18
N THR A 191 -10.68 -3.65 -8.16
CA THR A 191 -9.64 -4.06 -9.13
C THR A 191 -8.30 -4.34 -8.47
N VAL A 192 -7.82 -3.45 -7.60
CA VAL A 192 -6.50 -3.58 -6.96
C VAL A 192 -6.42 -4.87 -6.10
N PRO A 193 -7.31 -5.11 -5.12
CA PRO A 193 -7.31 -6.35 -4.33
C PRO A 193 -7.46 -7.60 -5.19
N LEU A 194 -8.34 -7.59 -6.20
CA LEU A 194 -8.53 -8.74 -7.08
C LEU A 194 -7.23 -9.11 -7.82
N LEU A 195 -6.54 -8.12 -8.42
CA LEU A 195 -5.27 -8.36 -9.10
C LEU A 195 -4.21 -8.91 -8.15
N MET A 196 -4.07 -8.34 -6.95
CA MET A 196 -3.13 -8.84 -5.94
C MET A 196 -3.43 -10.29 -5.54
N ILE A 197 -4.70 -10.63 -5.29
CA ILE A 197 -5.13 -12.00 -4.95
C ILE A 197 -4.86 -12.96 -6.11
N ILE A 198 -5.20 -12.58 -7.35
CA ILE A 198 -4.96 -13.41 -8.54
C ILE A 198 -3.47 -13.73 -8.68
N PHE A 199 -2.60 -12.72 -8.60
CA PHE A 199 -1.16 -12.94 -8.72
C PHE A 199 -0.56 -13.70 -7.53
N ALA A 200 -1.08 -13.51 -6.31
CA ALA A 200 -0.67 -14.28 -5.15
C ALA A 200 -1.03 -15.78 -5.30
N ILE A 201 -2.26 -16.09 -5.72
CA ILE A 201 -2.72 -17.46 -5.98
C ILE A 201 -1.92 -18.08 -7.13
N TRP A 202 -1.66 -17.33 -8.20
CA TRP A 202 -0.88 -17.82 -9.33
C TRP A 202 0.57 -18.14 -8.91
N THR A 203 1.20 -17.26 -8.15
CA THR A 203 2.52 -17.49 -7.57
C THR A 203 2.52 -18.79 -6.72
N ALA A 204 1.51 -18.98 -5.87
CA ALA A 204 1.38 -20.19 -5.06
C ALA A 204 1.21 -21.46 -5.92
N LYS A 205 0.38 -21.41 -6.97
CA LYS A 205 0.19 -22.53 -7.92
C LYS A 205 1.50 -22.89 -8.63
N ASN A 206 2.25 -21.89 -9.09
CA ASN A 206 3.54 -22.09 -9.76
C ASN A 206 4.54 -22.78 -8.82
N ILE A 207 4.64 -22.34 -7.56
CA ILE A 207 5.52 -22.95 -6.56
C ILE A 207 5.12 -24.41 -6.30
N ARG A 208 3.82 -24.71 -6.14
CA ARG A 208 3.33 -26.08 -5.92
C ARG A 208 3.68 -27.00 -7.09
N LYS A 209 3.44 -26.56 -8.32
CA LYS A 209 3.75 -27.31 -9.55
C LYS A 209 5.25 -27.62 -9.67
N VAL A 210 6.09 -26.63 -9.34
CA VAL A 210 7.55 -26.78 -9.38
C VAL A 210 8.06 -27.69 -8.26
N ARG A 211 7.43 -27.68 -7.08
CA ARG A 211 7.75 -28.61 -5.98
C ARG A 211 7.38 -30.05 -6.36
N GLN A 212 6.18 -30.27 -6.91
CA GLN A 212 5.70 -31.59 -7.32
C GLN A 212 6.61 -32.25 -8.38
N ARG A 213 7.09 -31.48 -9.37
CA ARG A 213 8.00 -31.99 -10.41
C ARG A 213 9.40 -32.37 -9.91
N ARG A 214 9.83 -31.87 -8.74
CA ARG A 214 11.15 -32.17 -8.16
C ARG A 214 11.15 -33.38 -7.22
N ILE A 215 9.99 -33.89 -6.83
CA ILE A 215 9.87 -35.06 -5.95
C ILE A 215 10.02 -36.37 -6.75
N VAL A 216 10.13 -36.31 -8.09
CA VAL A 216 10.54 -37.47 -8.88
C VAL A 216 12.05 -37.67 -8.67
N PRO A 217 12.50 -38.76 -8.05
CA PRO A 217 13.92 -39.04 -7.91
C PRO A 217 14.52 -39.17 -9.31
N VAL A 218 15.56 -38.40 -9.59
CA VAL A 218 16.39 -38.63 -10.78
C VAL A 218 17.26 -39.85 -10.44
N THR A 219 16.76 -41.03 -10.78
CA THR A 219 17.57 -42.25 -10.75
C THR A 219 18.57 -42.16 -11.89
N THR A 220 19.80 -41.73 -11.61
CA THR A 220 20.91 -41.93 -12.54
C THR A 220 21.25 -43.43 -12.59
N ASN A 221 21.56 -43.96 -13.77
CA ASN A 221 21.93 -45.37 -14.01
C ASN A 221 23.13 -45.88 -13.17
N THR A 222 23.76 -45.03 -12.36
CA THR A 222 24.94 -45.31 -11.55
C THR A 222 24.66 -45.54 -10.06
N GLY A 223 23.41 -45.70 -9.62
CA GLY A 223 23.08 -46.09 -8.23
C GLY A 223 23.42 -45.05 -7.14
N ASN A 224 24.10 -43.96 -7.49
CA ASN A 224 24.41 -42.87 -6.58
C ASN A 224 23.22 -41.92 -6.47
N ILE A 225 22.65 -41.86 -5.27
CA ILE A 225 21.64 -40.85 -4.89
C ILE A 225 22.33 -39.50 -4.86
N VAL A 226 22.21 -38.72 -5.94
CA VAL A 226 22.64 -37.31 -5.93
C VAL A 226 21.65 -36.55 -5.05
N GLY A 227 22.05 -36.28 -3.81
CA GLY A 227 21.29 -35.47 -2.87
C GLY A 227 20.81 -34.16 -3.50
N ASN A 228 19.57 -33.78 -3.17
CA ASN A 228 18.88 -32.59 -3.65
C ASN A 228 19.83 -31.38 -3.78
N PHE A 229 20.13 -30.96 -5.01
CA PHE A 229 20.66 -29.62 -5.27
C PHE A 229 19.56 -28.59 -4.93
N GLU A 230 19.39 -28.31 -3.64
CA GLU A 230 18.72 -27.11 -3.16
C GLU A 230 19.54 -25.90 -3.58
N GLN A 231 19.29 -25.41 -4.79
CA GLN A 231 19.94 -24.21 -5.27
C GLN A 231 19.69 -23.05 -4.28
N PRO A 232 20.74 -22.43 -3.71
CA PRO A 232 20.64 -21.32 -2.76
C PRO A 232 19.92 -20.09 -3.34
N PHE A 233 19.75 -20.03 -4.66
CA PHE A 233 18.96 -19.03 -5.36
C PHE A 233 17.47 -19.04 -4.95
N ARG A 234 16.90 -20.23 -4.66
CA ARG A 234 15.47 -20.37 -4.29
C ARG A 234 15.14 -19.88 -2.89
N SER A 235 16.08 -19.95 -1.94
CA SER A 235 15.81 -19.53 -0.57
C SER A 235 15.58 -18.03 -0.49
N LYS A 236 16.33 -17.23 -1.26
CA LYS A 236 16.16 -15.77 -1.37
C LYS A 236 14.87 -15.39 -2.09
N ASP A 237 14.56 -16.05 -3.20
CA ASP A 237 13.28 -15.82 -3.91
C ASP A 237 12.07 -16.13 -3.02
N ARG A 238 12.15 -17.19 -2.21
CA ARG A 238 11.12 -17.51 -1.21
C ARG A 238 10.92 -16.38 -0.19
N GLN A 239 11.99 -15.69 0.22
CA GLN A 239 11.87 -14.55 1.14
C GLN A 239 11.16 -13.37 0.48
N PHE A 240 11.50 -13.03 -0.77
CA PHE A 240 10.79 -11.98 -1.51
C PHE A 240 9.33 -12.32 -1.76
N ILE A 241 9.01 -13.58 -2.08
CA ILE A 241 7.63 -14.04 -2.22
C ILE A 241 6.88 -13.83 -0.91
N LEU A 242 7.50 -14.22 0.21
CA LEU A 242 6.91 -14.09 1.53
C LEU A 242 6.68 -12.62 1.92
N MET A 243 7.65 -11.73 1.65
CA MET A 243 7.50 -10.28 1.86
C MET A 243 6.31 -9.72 1.06
N VAL A 244 6.26 -10.00 -0.25
CA VAL A 244 5.17 -9.52 -1.11
C VAL A 244 3.80 -10.04 -0.66
N VAL A 245 3.70 -11.32 -0.29
CA VAL A 245 2.44 -11.89 0.21
C VAL A 245 2.00 -11.20 1.50
N VAL A 246 2.93 -10.90 2.40
CA VAL A 246 2.64 -10.19 3.65
C VAL A 246 2.15 -8.78 3.38
N ASP A 247 2.80 -8.05 2.48
CA ASP A 247 2.36 -6.70 2.10
C ASP A 247 0.95 -6.73 1.50
N ILE A 248 0.64 -7.73 0.65
CA ILE A 248 -0.70 -7.93 0.10
C ILE A 248 -1.72 -8.19 1.21
N CYS A 249 -1.40 -9.09 2.15
CA CYS A 249 -2.28 -9.40 3.27
C CYS A 249 -2.56 -8.16 4.13
N ILE A 250 -1.51 -7.41 4.47
CA ILE A 250 -1.61 -6.17 5.24
C ILE A 250 -2.44 -5.14 4.49
N TYR A 251 -2.16 -4.93 3.20
CA TYR A 251 -2.92 -4.00 2.36
C TYR A 251 -4.41 -4.34 2.35
N ILE A 252 -4.77 -5.60 2.10
CA ILE A 252 -6.17 -6.03 2.04
C ILE A 252 -6.85 -5.88 3.40
N VAL A 253 -6.24 -6.40 4.48
CA VAL A 253 -6.85 -6.37 5.83
C VAL A 253 -7.01 -4.95 6.34
N CYS A 254 -6.03 -4.08 6.12
CA CYS A 254 -6.09 -2.70 6.60
C CYS A 254 -7.03 -1.82 5.77
N ASN A 255 -7.20 -2.09 4.47
CA ASN A 255 -8.04 -1.26 3.61
C ASN A 255 -9.49 -1.76 3.49
N ILE A 256 -9.79 -3.03 3.85
CA ILE A 256 -11.13 -3.61 3.68
C ILE A 256 -12.22 -2.81 4.42
N MET A 257 -11.92 -2.33 5.63
CA MET A 257 -12.89 -1.56 6.41
C MET A 257 -13.26 -0.27 5.67
N LEU A 258 -12.26 0.48 5.19
CA LEU A 258 -12.49 1.71 4.43
C LEU A 258 -13.30 1.43 3.16
N TYR A 259 -13.00 0.34 2.44
CA TYR A 259 -13.74 -0.02 1.24
C TYR A 259 -15.20 -0.40 1.51
N VAL A 260 -15.47 -1.12 2.61
CA VAL A 260 -16.85 -1.43 3.02
C VAL A 260 -17.61 -0.15 3.34
N VAL A 261 -17.00 0.81 4.02
CA VAL A 261 -17.61 2.11 4.32
C VAL A 261 -17.90 2.90 3.04
N VAL A 262 -16.96 2.94 2.10
CA VAL A 262 -17.15 3.62 0.80
C VAL A 262 -18.29 2.96 -0.01
N ILE A 263 -18.35 1.63 -0.04
CA ILE A 263 -19.45 0.89 -0.70
C ILE A 263 -20.79 1.24 -0.05
N TYR A 264 -20.85 1.21 1.27
CA TYR A 264 -22.05 1.56 2.02
C TYR A 264 -22.53 2.97 1.67
N TYR A 265 -21.63 3.96 1.66
CA TYR A 265 -21.96 5.34 1.32
C TYR A 265 -22.53 5.49 -0.10
N GLN A 266 -21.99 4.75 -1.08
CA GLN A 266 -22.49 4.82 -2.46
C GLN A 266 -23.87 4.16 -2.64
N ILE A 267 -24.21 3.15 -1.83
CA ILE A 267 -25.46 2.39 -1.95
C ILE A 267 -26.57 2.97 -1.06
N ALA A 268 -26.26 3.34 0.18
CA ALA A 268 -27.23 3.63 1.23
C ALA A 268 -27.67 5.11 1.28
N GLN A 269 -27.55 5.85 0.18
CA GLN A 269 -27.76 7.30 0.11
C GLN A 269 -28.88 7.78 1.05
N ASN A 270 -28.52 8.49 2.12
CA ASN A 270 -29.38 9.14 3.13
C ASN A 270 -30.12 8.27 4.17
N ILE A 271 -29.71 7.02 4.44
CA ILE A 271 -30.38 6.18 5.46
C ILE A 271 -29.71 6.26 6.85
N GLY A 272 -28.43 6.68 6.92
CA GLY A 272 -27.63 6.69 8.15
C GLY A 272 -27.47 8.05 8.84
N SER A 273 -27.04 8.02 10.12
CA SER A 273 -26.62 9.23 10.84
C SER A 273 -25.26 9.71 10.33
N LEU A 274 -25.21 10.89 9.70
CA LEU A 274 -24.01 11.50 9.12
C LEU A 274 -22.76 11.45 10.02
N GLN A 275 -22.92 11.65 11.34
CA GLN A 275 -21.82 11.65 12.29
C GLN A 275 -21.18 10.26 12.48
N ILE A 276 -21.98 9.20 12.42
CA ILE A 276 -21.47 7.82 12.50
C ILE A 276 -20.68 7.49 11.23
N GLU A 277 -21.16 7.94 10.07
CA GLU A 277 -20.47 7.74 8.79
C GLU A 277 -19.11 8.45 8.74
N ILE A 278 -19.04 9.69 9.21
CA ILE A 278 -17.79 10.45 9.34
C ILE A 278 -16.81 9.71 10.26
N PHE A 279 -17.29 9.24 11.41
CA PHE A 279 -16.46 8.48 12.36
C PHE A 279 -15.93 7.17 11.74
N LEU A 280 -16.78 6.40 11.06
CA LEU A 280 -16.37 5.16 10.39
C LEU A 280 -15.38 5.41 9.25
N ASN A 281 -15.56 6.49 8.47
CA ASN A 281 -14.59 6.88 7.44
C ASN A 281 -13.24 7.23 8.04
N LEU A 282 -13.22 7.94 9.17
CA LEU A 282 -12.00 8.33 9.85
C LEU A 282 -11.26 7.12 10.43
N VAL A 283 -11.96 6.24 11.14
CA VAL A 283 -11.37 5.01 11.68
C VAL A 283 -10.89 4.11 10.53
N GLY A 284 -11.67 3.99 9.46
CA GLY A 284 -11.28 3.24 8.26
C GLY A 284 -10.04 3.81 7.59
N SER A 285 -9.93 5.14 7.50
CA SER A 285 -8.75 5.83 6.97
C SER A 285 -7.54 5.66 7.87
N PHE A 286 -7.73 5.74 9.19
CA PHE A 286 -6.65 5.50 10.15
C PHE A 286 -6.10 4.07 10.03
N ILE A 287 -6.98 3.06 9.93
CA ILE A 287 -6.56 1.66 9.75
C ILE A 287 -5.90 1.47 8.39
N SER A 288 -6.38 2.12 7.33
CA SER A 288 -5.74 2.03 6.00
C SER A 288 -4.32 2.61 6.02
N TYR A 289 -4.06 3.68 6.78
CA TYR A 289 -2.72 4.27 6.96
C TYR A 289 -1.70 3.28 7.56
N ILE A 290 -2.16 2.33 8.38
CA ILE A 290 -1.29 1.27 8.93
C ILE A 290 -0.63 0.46 7.82
N SER A 291 -1.32 0.23 6.69
CA SER A 291 -0.77 -0.53 5.57
C SER A 291 0.47 0.10 4.93
N TYR A 292 0.59 1.43 5.01
CA TYR A 292 1.74 2.17 4.49
C TYR A 292 2.91 2.19 5.49
N CYS A 293 2.63 2.00 6.78
CA CYS A 293 3.59 2.22 7.85
C CYS A 293 4.28 0.93 8.33
N ILE A 294 3.60 -0.22 8.30
CA ILE A 294 4.06 -1.41 9.06
C ILE A 294 5.09 -2.30 8.34
N GLY A 295 5.41 -2.03 7.07
CA GLY A 295 6.19 -2.92 6.19
C GLY A 295 7.50 -3.47 6.78
N CYS A 296 8.38 -2.60 7.28
CA CYS A 296 9.65 -2.99 7.88
C CYS A 296 9.47 -3.93 9.09
N TYR A 297 8.52 -3.61 9.96
CA TYR A 297 8.23 -4.42 11.15
C TYR A 297 7.71 -5.80 10.74
N ALA A 298 6.82 -5.86 9.75
CA ALA A 298 6.34 -7.12 9.20
C ALA A 298 7.50 -7.97 8.62
N TYR A 299 8.42 -7.35 7.88
CA TYR A 299 9.59 -8.05 7.35
C TYR A 299 10.55 -8.54 8.44
N LEU A 300 10.70 -7.79 9.53
CA LEU A 300 11.50 -8.22 10.69
C LEU A 300 10.93 -9.48 11.33
N PHE A 301 9.60 -9.61 11.47
CA PHE A 301 9.00 -10.83 12.02
C PHE A 301 9.12 -12.03 11.09
N ILE A 302 9.01 -11.79 9.78
CA ILE A 302 8.74 -12.86 8.83
C ILE A 302 9.98 -13.30 8.07
N SER A 303 10.86 -12.38 7.66
CA SER A 303 12.01 -12.71 6.83
C SER A 303 13.31 -12.86 7.61
N LYS A 304 13.86 -14.09 7.59
CA LYS A 304 15.20 -14.36 8.16
C LYS A 304 16.30 -13.58 7.44
N THR A 305 16.19 -13.39 6.13
CA THR A 305 17.20 -12.66 5.34
C THR A 305 17.15 -11.17 5.66
N PHE A 306 15.95 -10.59 5.74
CA PHE A 306 15.79 -9.19 6.13
C PHE A 306 16.38 -8.92 7.52
N ARG A 307 16.08 -9.77 8.51
CA ARG A 307 16.68 -9.66 9.85
C ARG A 307 18.21 -9.68 9.84
N LYS A 308 18.82 -10.56 9.02
CA LYS A 308 20.28 -10.67 8.93
C LYS A 308 20.90 -9.40 8.33
N GLU A 309 20.27 -8.89 7.27
CA GLU A 309 20.70 -7.66 6.59
C GLU A 309 20.53 -6.41 7.47
N VAL A 310 19.42 -6.32 8.24
CA VAL A 310 19.22 -5.25 9.25
C VAL A 310 20.27 -5.34 10.35
N LYS A 311 20.53 -6.53 10.90
CA LYS A 311 21.59 -6.71 11.90
C LYS A 311 22.94 -6.23 11.37
N ARG A 312 23.24 -6.49 10.10
CA ARG A 312 24.49 -6.03 9.47
C ARG A 312 24.59 -4.51 9.32
N LEU A 313 23.47 -3.79 9.21
CA LEU A 313 23.45 -2.32 9.16
C LEU A 313 23.79 -1.71 10.52
N PHE A 314 23.17 -2.23 11.58
CA PHE A 314 23.26 -1.63 12.92
C PHE A 314 24.41 -2.20 13.77
N PHE A 315 24.74 -3.47 13.54
CA PHE A 315 25.80 -4.18 14.24
C PHE A 315 26.83 -4.59 13.17
N CYS A 316 27.72 -3.66 12.83
CA CYS A 316 28.86 -3.94 11.96
C CYS A 316 29.64 -5.16 12.51
N GLN A 317 29.52 -6.29 11.82
CA GLN A 317 30.48 -7.39 11.82
C GLN A 317 30.92 -7.66 10.39
#